data_AF-A0A968ZBJ8-F1
#
_entry.id   AF-A0A968ZBJ8-F1
#
_cell.length_a   1.000
_cell.length_b   1.000
_cell.length_c   1.000
_cell.angle_alpha   90.00
_cell.angle_beta   90.00
_cell.angle_gamma   90.00
#
_symmetry.space_group_name_H-M   'P 1'
#
loop_
_entity.id
_entity.type
_entity.pdbx_description
1 polymer ?
#
loop_
_entity_poly.entity_id
_entity_poly.type
_entity_poly.pdbx_seq_one_letter_code
_entity_poly.pdbx_strand_id
1 'polypeptide(L)'
;MFRFDSADPALLAGTLDLGRTQASVDAVTVVADPLGFAATVTLRFSQNETTTLNQCLVRVINDRPRPERDPLVITPQSIRDVLLASGEDEIVPLFWRKQQKRAAALAMVGTVLHAHRGLCEDFLSIATVAPYRIGVCADIEVRPDADLEKVQAEVYHQIERYLSAPIRYHTLEEMLQKGRQPDEVFNGPFIDFDFRHGGQLVFTKPGFITDEDLAAAELRRHVYVSDIINIVVDIEGVDAIHDVQLRTYDQNGVAFGLSAKWSLAVPADHQPVFYMDASKILFLRAGIPYRAQLTEFERTLDYLRGLDRRELYVPPDQTLPVPIGRWRHPDAFYTVQNDFPATYKIGAAGISDSESQERIARARQLKGYLAFFDQLLADYLSQLANLRQVYSLDKSLTRSWFSQYMTGISGSLKPFEDEIIINKATLADDVARTRLTESEEDFLDRRNRVLDHLMARFAERFADYALLSFRLSGDRLKTSNELIQDKIDFLKGYPKLSRERGQGANIRPAKVWDCDNISGLERRAGRLLGIASLDRRDLHCGGHFGAFFATPKVANATAFRVVIRDTGGRQLFASNETFPSPDEALKAAQSAYPKLRDEGAFDISAGQGTTTFTLKIVSGRRR
;
A
#
# COMPACT_ATOMS: atom_id res chain seq x y z
N MET A 1 28.38 42.65 26.71
CA MET A 1 26.90 42.71 26.64
C MET A 1 26.55 43.38 25.31
N PHE A 2 26.39 42.58 24.24
CA PHE A 2 26.11 43.10 22.90
C PHE A 2 24.61 43.39 22.81
N ARG A 3 24.18 44.64 23.03
CA ARG A 3 22.81 45.06 22.71
C ARG A 3 22.76 45.38 21.23
N PHE A 4 22.41 44.38 20.43
CA PHE A 4 22.04 44.54 19.04
C PHE A 4 20.51 44.57 18.97
N ASP A 5 19.95 45.70 18.57
CA ASP A 5 18.54 45.86 18.28
C ASP A 5 18.45 46.65 16.98
N SER A 6 18.58 45.98 15.83
CA SER A 6 18.32 46.62 14.55
C SER A 6 16.84 46.43 14.22
N ALA A 7 16.00 47.30 14.78
CA ALA A 7 14.61 47.44 14.37
C ALA A 7 14.46 48.12 13.00
N ASP A 8 15.55 48.47 12.30
CA ASP A 8 15.54 49.09 10.98
C ASP A 8 15.32 48.03 9.87
N PRO A 9 14.10 47.90 9.32
CA PRO A 9 13.78 46.88 8.32
C PRO A 9 14.48 47.17 6.98
N ALA A 10 14.88 48.42 6.72
CA ALA A 10 15.54 48.80 5.48
C ALA A 10 17.00 48.31 5.42
N LEU A 11 17.66 48.16 6.57
CA LEU A 11 19.03 47.66 6.68
C LEU A 11 19.14 46.16 6.37
N LEU A 12 18.05 45.41 6.31
CA LEU A 12 18.07 43.95 6.07
C LEU A 12 17.18 43.50 4.91
N ALA A 13 16.58 44.46 4.17
CA ALA A 13 15.82 44.18 2.95
C ALA A 13 16.74 43.77 1.80
N GLY A 14 16.37 42.72 1.07
CA GLY A 14 17.14 42.19 -0.06
C GLY A 14 16.39 41.11 -0.83
N THR A 15 16.93 40.68 -1.96
CA THR A 15 16.39 39.59 -2.78
C THR A 15 17.20 38.32 -2.54
N LEU A 16 16.52 37.21 -2.30
CA LEU A 16 17.10 35.88 -2.20
C LEU A 16 16.64 35.04 -3.38
N ASP A 17 17.60 34.31 -3.97
CA ASP A 17 17.30 33.24 -4.89
C ASP A 17 17.12 31.94 -4.10
N LEU A 18 15.88 31.45 -4.02
CA LEU A 18 15.54 30.18 -3.37
C LEU A 18 15.37 29.06 -4.40
N GLY A 19 16.09 29.15 -5.52
CA GLY A 19 16.11 28.18 -6.62
C GLY A 19 15.20 28.61 -7.77
N ARG A 20 14.06 27.94 -7.98
CA ARG A 20 13.10 28.31 -9.04
C ARG A 20 12.15 29.44 -8.64
N THR A 21 12.30 29.99 -7.44
CA THR A 21 11.40 30.99 -6.88
C THR A 21 12.23 32.12 -6.28
N GLN A 22 12.14 33.32 -6.86
CA GLN A 22 12.72 34.51 -6.27
C GLN A 22 11.84 34.98 -5.11
N ALA A 23 12.46 35.30 -3.98
CA ALA A 23 11.80 35.88 -2.82
C ALA A 23 12.48 37.19 -2.41
N SER A 24 11.70 38.16 -1.99
CA SER A 24 12.22 39.35 -1.31
C SER A 24 12.11 39.17 0.20
N VAL A 25 13.20 39.46 0.91
CA VAL A 25 13.19 39.59 2.37
C VAL A 25 12.52 40.91 2.72
N ASP A 26 11.34 40.81 3.33
CA ASP A 26 10.42 41.91 3.60
C ASP A 26 10.68 42.54 4.98
N ALA A 27 10.99 41.71 5.97
CA ALA A 27 11.40 42.13 7.30
C ALA A 27 12.35 41.11 7.92
N VAL A 28 13.35 41.59 8.66
CA VAL A 28 14.19 40.78 9.53
C VAL A 28 14.23 41.43 10.90
N THR A 29 13.84 40.70 11.93
CA THR A 29 14.05 41.12 13.32
C THR A 29 15.16 40.29 13.93
N VAL A 30 16.17 40.94 14.49
CA VAL A 30 17.28 40.28 15.18
C VAL A 30 17.27 40.69 16.64
N VAL A 31 17.14 39.72 17.54
CA VAL A 31 17.17 39.95 18.97
C VAL A 31 18.44 39.36 19.56
N ALA A 32 19.15 40.13 20.37
CA ALA A 32 20.28 39.63 21.14
C ALA A 32 19.79 38.64 22.22
N ASP A 33 20.35 37.43 22.22
CA ASP A 33 20.07 36.35 23.17
C ASP A 33 21.35 36.09 24.00
N PRO A 34 21.26 35.69 25.29
CA PRO A 34 22.40 35.18 26.06
C PRO A 34 23.37 34.25 25.31
N LEU A 35 22.90 33.51 24.29
CA LEU A 35 23.68 32.56 23.50
C LEU A 35 24.07 33.06 22.09
N GLY A 36 23.71 34.27 21.68
CA GLY A 36 24.01 34.82 20.34
C GLY A 36 22.96 35.79 19.81
N PHE A 37 22.48 35.56 18.57
CA PHE A 37 21.46 36.39 17.92
C PHE A 37 20.33 35.51 17.36
N ALA A 38 19.07 35.87 17.62
CA ALA A 38 17.90 35.19 17.04
C ALA A 38 17.32 36.05 15.92
N ALA A 39 17.22 35.52 14.70
CA ALA A 39 16.64 36.24 13.57
C ALA A 39 15.25 35.65 13.20
N THR A 40 14.27 36.52 12.95
CA THR A 40 13.02 36.13 12.29
C THR A 40 13.00 36.76 10.91
N VAL A 41 12.85 35.95 9.86
CA VAL A 41 12.94 36.39 8.46
C VAL A 41 11.58 36.22 7.79
N THR A 42 11.00 37.32 7.31
CA THR A 42 9.76 37.30 6.53
C THR A 42 10.09 37.33 5.05
N LEU A 43 9.68 36.29 4.34
CA LEU A 43 9.84 36.17 2.89
C LEU A 43 8.54 36.54 2.17
N ARG A 44 8.64 37.33 1.11
CA ARG A 44 7.55 37.64 0.19
C ARG A 44 7.88 37.09 -1.20
N PHE A 45 6.92 36.37 -1.77
CA PHE A 45 7.03 35.77 -3.11
C PHE A 45 6.25 36.59 -4.14
N SER A 46 6.53 36.37 -5.43
CA SER A 46 5.99 37.15 -6.57
C SER A 46 4.46 37.12 -6.72
N GLN A 47 3.75 36.21 -6.03
CA GLN A 47 2.28 36.13 -6.04
C GLN A 47 1.60 36.83 -4.85
N ASN A 48 2.31 37.70 -4.11
CA ASN A 48 1.84 38.35 -2.88
C ASN A 48 1.57 37.36 -1.71
N GLU A 49 1.95 36.09 -1.86
CA GLU A 49 2.04 35.15 -0.75
C GLU A 49 3.25 35.54 0.13
N THR A 50 3.00 35.64 1.43
CA THR A 50 4.04 35.86 2.43
C THR A 50 4.20 34.60 3.25
N THR A 51 5.44 34.20 3.52
CA THR A 51 5.74 33.15 4.49
C THR A 51 6.75 33.68 5.49
N THR A 52 6.43 33.54 6.77
CA THR A 52 7.36 33.91 7.84
C THR A 52 8.18 32.69 8.21
N LEU A 53 9.51 32.78 8.01
CA LEU A 53 10.45 31.82 8.56
C LEU A 53 10.67 32.17 10.04
N ASN A 54 9.80 31.62 10.89
CA ASN A 54 9.91 31.79 12.33
C ASN A 54 11.12 31.03 12.87
N GLN A 55 11.87 31.68 13.78
CA GLN A 55 12.98 31.11 14.55
C GLN A 55 14.21 30.68 13.72
N CYS A 56 14.66 31.54 12.80
CA CYS A 56 15.99 31.39 12.19
C CYS A 56 17.08 31.77 13.22
N LEU A 57 17.47 30.81 14.06
CA LEU A 57 18.46 31.04 15.11
C LEU A 57 19.87 31.11 14.52
N VAL A 58 20.51 32.28 14.61
CA VAL A 58 21.91 32.49 14.20
C VAL A 58 22.77 32.48 15.46
N ARG A 59 23.19 31.28 15.86
CA ARG A 59 24.02 31.12 17.06
C ARG A 59 25.48 31.35 16.72
N VAL A 60 26.11 32.27 17.45
CA VAL A 60 27.54 32.52 17.36
C VAL A 60 28.23 31.54 18.29
N ILE A 61 28.71 30.43 17.72
CA ILE A 61 29.50 29.48 18.49
C ILE A 61 30.91 30.04 18.56
N ASN A 62 31.26 30.67 19.68
CA ASN A 62 32.67 30.92 19.98
C ASN A 62 33.34 29.55 20.22
N ASP A 63 34.37 29.24 19.44
CA ASP A 63 35.26 28.11 19.72
C ASP A 63 36.12 28.40 20.97
N ARG A 64 35.46 28.34 22.13
CA ARG A 64 35.95 28.61 23.49
C ARG A 64 36.62 30.00 23.65
N PRO A 65 36.64 30.58 24.86
CA PRO A 65 37.49 31.74 25.11
C PRO A 65 38.95 31.32 24.96
N ARG A 66 39.59 31.69 23.84
CA ARG A 66 41.05 31.64 23.70
C ARG A 66 41.59 32.89 24.38
N PRO A 67 42.42 32.79 25.44
CA PRO A 67 42.88 33.95 26.20
C PRO A 67 43.62 35.01 25.37
N GLU A 68 44.07 34.65 24.16
CA GLU A 68 44.92 35.48 23.29
C GLU A 68 44.22 36.00 22.02
N ARG A 69 42.92 35.74 21.82
CA ARG A 69 42.17 36.28 20.67
C ARG A 69 41.10 37.26 21.12
N ASP A 70 41.06 38.42 20.47
CA ASP A 70 39.97 39.38 20.64
C ASP A 70 38.62 38.70 20.31
N PRO A 71 37.54 39.06 21.03
CA PRO A 71 36.20 38.59 20.73
C PRO A 71 35.83 38.90 19.28
N LEU A 72 35.19 37.95 18.58
CA LEU A 72 34.65 38.20 17.24
C LEU A 72 33.62 39.34 17.34
N VAL A 73 33.90 40.48 16.70
CA VAL A 73 32.97 41.62 16.65
C VAL A 73 31.96 41.37 15.53
N ILE A 74 30.71 41.10 15.91
CA ILE A 74 29.63 40.87 14.95
C ILE A 74 28.89 42.18 14.71
N THR A 75 28.86 42.61 13.45
CA THR A 75 28.21 43.85 13.00
C THR A 75 26.86 43.55 12.34
N PRO A 76 25.96 44.56 12.20
CA PRO A 76 24.70 44.38 11.46
C PRO A 76 24.92 43.88 10.03
N GLN A 77 25.97 44.38 9.38
CA GLN A 77 26.33 43.98 8.02
C GLN A 77 26.75 42.51 7.96
N SER A 78 27.49 42.02 8.96
CA SER A 78 27.87 40.60 9.03
C SER A 78 26.66 39.67 9.13
N ILE A 79 25.61 40.08 9.86
CA ILE A 79 24.36 39.32 9.94
C ILE A 79 23.58 39.43 8.62
N ARG A 80 23.55 40.61 8.00
CA ARG A 80 22.94 40.83 6.68
C ARG A 80 23.54 39.91 5.61
N ASP A 81 24.86 39.86 5.52
CA ASP A 81 25.56 39.09 4.50
C ASP A 81 25.26 37.59 4.64
N VAL A 82 25.19 37.07 5.87
CA VAL A 82 24.85 35.67 6.15
C VAL A 82 23.37 35.36 5.84
N LEU A 83 22.45 36.27 6.17
CA LEU A 83 21.02 36.05 5.91
C LEU A 83 20.63 36.24 4.44
N LEU A 84 21.37 37.06 3.69
CA LEU A 84 21.15 37.31 2.26
C LEU A 84 22.05 36.47 1.34
N ALA A 85 22.83 35.54 1.88
CA ALA A 85 23.66 34.65 1.08
C ALA A 85 22.79 33.69 0.24
N SER A 86 23.09 33.62 -1.06
CA SER A 86 22.24 32.95 -2.06
C SER A 86 22.66 31.50 -2.40
N GLY A 87 23.51 30.88 -1.57
CA GLY A 87 23.95 29.49 -1.77
C GLY A 87 22.95 28.46 -1.23
N GLU A 88 22.88 27.26 -1.82
CA GLU A 88 21.92 26.21 -1.39
C GLU A 88 22.07 25.78 0.08
N ASP A 89 23.29 25.86 0.61
CA ASP A 89 23.62 25.48 1.99
C ASP A 89 23.71 26.68 2.95
N GLU A 90 23.42 27.89 2.44
CA GLU A 90 23.32 29.10 3.27
C GLU A 90 22.05 29.06 4.13
N ILE A 91 22.06 29.80 5.24
CA ILE A 91 21.08 29.62 6.33
C ILE A 91 19.63 29.71 5.84
N VAL A 92 19.26 30.77 5.11
CA VAL A 92 17.87 31.02 4.69
C VAL A 92 17.44 30.04 3.59
N PRO A 93 18.20 29.83 2.49
CA PRO A 93 17.89 28.80 1.50
C PRO A 93 17.79 27.38 2.08
N LEU A 94 18.72 26.99 2.96
CA LEU A 94 18.72 25.70 3.63
C LEU A 94 17.49 25.53 4.51
N PHE A 95 17.14 26.54 5.31
CA PHE A 95 15.97 26.52 6.18
C PHE A 95 14.68 26.41 5.37
N TRP A 96 14.55 27.21 4.31
CA TRP A 96 13.42 27.13 3.38
C TRP A 96 13.27 25.75 2.76
N ARG A 97 14.37 25.17 2.24
CA ARG A 97 14.41 23.81 1.70
C ARG A 97 13.98 22.77 2.73
N LYS A 98 14.42 22.91 3.99
CA LYS A 98 14.00 22.03 5.10
C LYS A 98 12.50 22.16 5.40
N GLN A 99 11.94 23.38 5.41
CA GLN A 99 10.50 23.59 5.60
C GLN A 99 9.68 22.99 4.45
N GLN A 100 10.11 23.18 3.20
CA GLN A 100 9.47 22.55 2.03
C GLN A 100 9.50 21.02 2.13
N LYS A 101 10.64 20.42 2.48
CA LYS A 101 10.75 18.98 2.71
C LYS A 101 9.83 18.50 3.82
N ARG A 102 9.72 19.25 4.92
CA ARG A 102 8.78 18.95 6.03
C ARG A 102 7.33 19.00 5.57
N ALA A 103 6.93 20.04 4.85
CA ALA A 103 5.58 20.18 4.32
C ALA A 103 5.23 19.04 3.34
N ALA A 104 6.16 18.70 2.44
CA ALA A 104 6.01 17.58 1.51
C ALA A 104 5.88 16.23 2.25
N ALA A 105 6.71 15.99 3.27
CA ALA A 105 6.64 14.79 4.09
C ALA A 105 5.30 14.69 4.84
N LEU A 106 4.81 15.78 5.44
CA LEU A 106 3.51 15.80 6.12
C LEU A 106 2.33 15.59 5.16
N ALA A 107 2.39 16.14 3.94
CA ALA A 107 1.39 15.89 2.90
C ALA A 107 1.39 14.43 2.45
N MET A 108 2.57 13.82 2.30
CA MET A 108 2.74 12.40 2.01
C MET A 108 2.16 11.53 3.14
N VAL A 109 2.49 11.82 4.40
CA VAL A 109 1.93 11.14 5.58
C VAL A 109 0.40 11.27 5.60
N GLY A 110 -0.14 12.46 5.39
CA GLY A 110 -1.59 12.67 5.32
C GLY A 110 -2.26 11.87 4.19
N THR A 111 -1.58 11.69 3.06
CA THR A 111 -2.07 10.85 1.97
C THR A 111 -2.16 9.38 2.39
N VAL A 112 -1.11 8.86 3.05
CA VAL A 112 -1.10 7.48 3.57
C VAL A 112 -2.18 7.29 4.64
N LEU A 113 -2.26 8.19 5.62
CA LEU A 113 -3.23 8.10 6.70
C LEU A 113 -4.67 8.09 6.17
N HIS A 114 -5.03 8.97 5.25
CA HIS A 114 -6.37 8.97 4.66
C HIS A 114 -6.63 7.80 3.71
N ALA A 115 -5.60 7.24 3.07
CA ALA A 115 -5.72 6.03 2.27
C ALA A 115 -6.01 4.79 3.13
N HIS A 116 -5.45 4.71 4.35
CA HIS A 116 -5.56 3.55 5.25
C HIS A 116 -6.39 3.80 6.52
N ARG A 117 -7.21 4.85 6.52
CA ARG A 117 -8.07 5.27 7.65
C ARG A 117 -9.05 4.17 8.06
N GLY A 118 -9.27 3.99 9.37
CA GLY A 118 -10.32 3.14 9.89
C GLY A 118 -11.72 3.63 9.51
N LEU A 119 -12.69 2.71 9.50
CA LEU A 119 -14.10 3.06 9.33
C LEU A 119 -14.54 3.93 10.51
N CYS A 120 -15.16 5.08 10.22
CA CYS A 120 -15.65 6.05 11.22
C CYS A 120 -14.56 6.75 12.07
N GLU A 121 -13.28 6.64 11.71
CA GLU A 121 -12.18 7.30 12.44
C GLU A 121 -11.57 8.44 11.64
N ASP A 122 -11.21 9.59 12.19
CA ASP A 122 -10.53 10.65 11.43
C ASP A 122 -9.29 11.16 12.15
N PHE A 123 -8.34 11.69 11.37
CA PHE A 123 -7.10 12.25 11.89
C PHE A 123 -7.29 13.75 12.12
N LEU A 124 -7.43 14.13 13.39
CA LEU A 124 -7.66 15.54 13.78
C LEU A 124 -6.49 16.45 13.38
N SER A 125 -5.26 16.01 13.63
CA SER A 125 -4.06 16.78 13.32
C SER A 125 -2.87 15.87 13.05
N ILE A 126 -2.04 16.26 12.08
CA ILE A 126 -0.79 15.58 11.75
C ILE A 126 0.33 16.59 11.97
N ALA A 127 1.18 16.31 12.95
CA ALA A 127 2.28 17.18 13.32
C ALA A 127 3.56 16.37 13.51
N THR A 128 4.70 17.07 13.50
CA THR A 128 5.99 16.47 13.84
C THR A 128 6.18 16.44 15.35
N VAL A 129 6.83 15.41 15.86
CA VAL A 129 7.29 15.33 17.25
C VAL A 129 8.39 16.37 17.49
N ALA A 130 8.34 17.08 18.62
CA ALA A 130 9.34 18.08 18.96
C ALA A 130 10.57 17.44 19.64
N PRO A 131 11.80 17.87 19.34
CA PRO A 131 12.97 17.37 20.05
C PRO A 131 13.03 17.94 21.47
N TYR A 132 13.31 17.08 22.45
CA TYR A 132 13.62 17.44 23.83
C TYR A 132 15.11 17.23 24.07
N ARG A 133 15.86 18.33 24.04
CA ARG A 133 17.33 18.29 24.04
C ARG A 133 17.85 18.00 25.45
N ILE A 134 18.63 16.94 25.57
CA ILE A 134 19.24 16.49 26.82
C ILE A 134 20.76 16.51 26.66
N GLY A 135 21.44 17.35 27.42
CA GLY A 135 22.88 17.30 27.57
C GLY A 135 23.27 16.37 28.72
N VAL A 136 24.38 15.65 28.55
CA VAL A 136 24.94 14.76 29.56
C VAL A 136 26.24 15.38 30.08
N CYS A 137 26.37 15.49 31.39
CA CYS A 137 27.63 15.81 32.03
C CYS A 137 28.09 14.59 32.81
N ALA A 138 29.27 14.06 32.49
CA ALA A 138 29.79 12.86 33.11
C ALA A 138 31.31 12.87 33.23
N ASP A 139 31.83 12.22 34.27
CA ASP A 139 33.26 11.98 34.48
C ASP A 139 33.51 10.47 34.39
N ILE A 140 34.26 10.03 33.37
CA ILE A 140 34.45 8.62 33.00
C ILE A 140 35.93 8.27 33.13
N GLU A 141 36.27 7.29 33.96
CA GLU A 141 37.61 6.71 34.05
C GLU A 141 37.76 5.63 32.98
N VAL A 142 38.82 5.72 32.18
CA VAL A 142 39.15 4.78 31.11
C VAL A 142 40.46 4.05 31.40
N ARG A 143 40.60 2.85 30.85
CA ARG A 143 41.79 2.04 31.01
C ARG A 143 43.04 2.73 30.49
N PRO A 144 44.20 2.48 31.11
CA PRO A 144 45.46 3.02 30.63
C PRO A 144 45.88 2.57 29.23
N ASP A 145 45.28 1.56 28.62
CA ASP A 145 45.60 1.07 27.28
C ASP A 145 44.46 1.28 26.27
N ALA A 146 43.34 1.88 26.71
CA ALA A 146 42.20 2.12 25.86
C ALA A 146 42.49 3.17 24.77
N ASP A 147 41.96 2.92 23.58
CA ASP A 147 41.82 3.91 22.51
C ASP A 147 40.72 4.90 22.90
N LEU A 148 41.13 6.13 23.24
CA LEU A 148 40.20 7.10 23.80
C LEU A 148 39.20 7.60 22.77
N GLU A 149 39.65 7.87 21.54
CA GLU A 149 38.81 8.33 20.44
C GLU A 149 37.70 7.31 20.15
N LYS A 150 38.05 6.02 20.14
CA LYS A 150 37.09 4.92 20.00
C LYS A 150 36.12 4.85 21.17
N VAL A 151 36.61 4.84 22.42
CA VAL A 151 35.75 4.78 23.62
C VAL A 151 34.81 5.98 23.67
N GLN A 152 35.31 7.18 23.39
CA GLN A 152 34.49 8.39 23.36
C GLN A 152 33.42 8.30 22.27
N ALA A 153 33.75 7.83 21.08
CA ALA A 153 32.77 7.64 20.00
C ALA A 153 31.69 6.64 20.40
N GLU A 154 32.06 5.51 21.01
CA GLU A 154 31.13 4.49 21.49
C GLU A 154 30.20 5.04 22.58
N VAL A 155 30.74 5.77 23.57
CA VAL A 155 29.93 6.40 24.65
C VAL A 155 28.88 7.33 24.07
N TYR A 156 29.28 8.23 23.16
CA TYR A 156 28.35 9.19 22.56
C TYR A 156 27.31 8.47 21.70
N HIS A 157 27.72 7.46 20.94
CA HIS A 157 26.84 6.65 20.10
C HIS A 157 25.80 5.87 20.92
N GLN A 158 26.20 5.24 22.02
CA GLN A 158 25.30 4.47 22.87
C GLN A 158 24.32 5.36 23.63
N ILE A 159 24.74 6.55 24.09
CA ILE A 159 23.84 7.55 24.66
C ILE A 159 22.82 8.03 23.62
N GLU A 160 23.25 8.27 22.37
CA GLU A 160 22.35 8.62 21.26
C GLU A 160 21.29 7.55 21.03
N ARG A 161 21.71 6.27 20.97
CA ARG A 161 20.80 5.12 20.79
C ARG A 161 19.86 4.92 21.96
N TYR A 162 20.30 5.16 23.19
CA TYR A 162 19.43 5.09 24.36
C TYR A 162 18.34 6.15 24.32
N LEU A 163 18.71 7.41 24.03
CA LEU A 163 17.74 8.51 23.99
C LEU A 163 16.81 8.41 22.76
N SER A 164 17.34 7.99 21.62
CA SER A 164 16.60 7.89 20.36
C SER A 164 16.99 6.63 19.58
N ALA A 165 16.41 5.50 19.96
CA ALA A 165 16.69 4.22 19.31
C ALA A 165 16.15 4.21 17.87
N PRO A 166 16.96 3.80 16.87
CA PRO A 166 16.47 3.59 15.52
C PRO A 166 15.56 2.34 15.46
N ILE A 167 14.49 2.41 14.67
CA ILE A 167 13.64 1.24 14.39
C ILE A 167 14.38 0.29 13.46
N ARG A 168 14.69 -0.92 13.94
CA ARG A 168 15.33 -1.97 13.15
C ARG A 168 14.32 -2.71 12.28
N TYR A 169 14.73 -3.03 11.06
CA TYR A 169 14.01 -3.90 10.13
C TYR A 169 14.78 -5.20 9.99
N HIS A 170 14.09 -6.34 10.13
CA HIS A 170 14.66 -7.67 9.96
C HIS A 170 14.25 -8.26 8.62
N THR A 171 15.11 -9.11 8.06
CA THR A 171 14.77 -9.91 6.88
C THR A 171 13.85 -11.07 7.24
N LEU A 172 13.12 -11.61 6.25
CA LEU A 172 12.32 -12.83 6.45
C LEU A 172 13.19 -13.99 6.92
N GLU A 173 14.37 -14.14 6.32
CA GLU A 173 15.31 -15.21 6.64
C GLU A 173 15.78 -15.14 8.09
N GLU A 174 16.18 -13.95 8.57
CA GLU A 174 16.58 -13.75 9.97
C GLU A 174 15.45 -14.11 10.94
N MET A 175 14.22 -13.73 10.62
CA MET A 175 13.06 -14.02 11.47
C MET A 175 12.78 -15.53 11.54
N LEU A 176 12.85 -16.22 10.40
CA LEU A 176 12.66 -17.68 10.34
C LEU A 176 13.81 -18.44 11.01
N GLN A 177 15.06 -18.00 10.87
CA GLN A 177 16.23 -18.59 11.54
C GLN A 177 16.16 -18.44 13.07
N LYS A 178 15.53 -17.36 13.57
CA LYS A 178 15.22 -17.17 14.99
C LYS A 178 14.08 -18.06 15.49
N GLY A 179 13.50 -18.91 14.63
CA GLY A 179 12.45 -19.85 14.99
C GLY A 179 11.03 -19.25 15.04
N ARG A 180 10.85 -18.00 14.57
CA ARG A 180 9.51 -17.40 14.48
C ARG A 180 8.70 -18.07 13.38
N GLN A 181 7.42 -18.30 13.65
CA GLN A 181 6.52 -18.89 12.68
C GLN A 181 6.02 -17.84 11.67
N PRO A 182 5.68 -18.23 10.43
CA PRO A 182 5.17 -17.30 9.43
C PRO A 182 4.02 -16.39 9.89
N ASP A 183 3.06 -16.91 10.64
CA ASP A 183 1.94 -16.15 11.17
C ASP A 183 2.35 -15.10 12.21
N GLU A 184 3.45 -15.32 12.93
CA GLU A 184 4.05 -14.34 13.84
C GLU A 184 4.81 -13.24 13.06
N VAL A 185 5.48 -13.62 11.96
CA VAL A 185 6.22 -12.67 11.11
C VAL A 185 5.27 -11.76 10.33
N PHE A 186 4.20 -12.32 9.77
CA PHE A 186 3.20 -11.61 8.96
C PHE A 186 1.98 -11.14 9.78
N ASN A 187 2.22 -10.67 11.02
CA ASN A 187 1.17 -10.15 11.91
C ASN A 187 0.93 -8.62 11.78
N GLY A 188 1.74 -7.93 10.97
CA GLY A 188 1.65 -6.49 10.76
C GLY A 188 0.68 -6.06 9.66
N PRO A 189 0.57 -4.74 9.42
CA PRO A 189 -0.17 -4.22 8.27
C PRO A 189 0.49 -4.65 6.96
N PHE A 190 -0.32 -4.81 5.91
CA PHE A 190 0.23 -4.95 4.56
C PHE A 190 0.79 -3.61 4.09
N ILE A 191 2.01 -3.67 3.55
CA ILE A 191 2.66 -2.52 2.94
C ILE A 191 2.60 -2.69 1.42
N ASP A 192 1.93 -1.73 0.76
CA ASP A 192 1.94 -1.61 -0.69
C ASP A 192 3.18 -0.82 -1.12
N PHE A 193 4.27 -1.51 -1.46
CA PHE A 193 5.51 -0.85 -1.89
C PHE A 193 5.37 -0.09 -3.22
N ASP A 194 4.29 -0.28 -3.98
CA ASP A 194 3.98 0.49 -5.19
C ASP A 194 3.19 1.77 -4.89
N PHE A 195 2.80 2.02 -3.64
CA PHE A 195 2.04 3.20 -3.25
C PHE A 195 2.85 4.49 -3.50
N ARG A 196 2.22 5.45 -4.22
CA ARG A 196 2.87 6.69 -4.66
C ARG A 196 2.18 7.95 -4.17
N HIS A 197 2.98 8.97 -3.87
CA HIS A 197 2.55 10.35 -3.64
C HIS A 197 3.37 11.29 -4.50
N GLY A 198 2.73 12.12 -5.34
CA GLY A 198 3.44 13.03 -6.24
C GLY A 198 4.41 12.34 -7.20
N GLY A 199 4.14 11.08 -7.57
CA GLY A 199 5.00 10.24 -8.41
C GLY A 199 6.14 9.51 -7.68
N GLN A 200 6.36 9.79 -6.39
CA GLN A 200 7.40 9.16 -5.57
C GLN A 200 6.86 7.96 -4.78
N LEU A 201 7.67 6.92 -4.59
CA LEU A 201 7.34 5.80 -3.71
C LEU A 201 7.32 6.28 -2.25
N VAL A 202 6.27 5.90 -1.52
CA VAL A 202 6.11 6.32 -0.12
C VAL A 202 6.79 5.33 0.83
N PHE A 203 6.56 4.04 0.62
CA PHE A 203 7.18 2.99 1.43
C PHE A 203 8.48 2.54 0.75
N THR A 204 9.61 2.82 1.41
CA THR A 204 10.96 2.57 0.85
C THR A 204 11.80 1.64 1.69
N LYS A 205 11.31 1.23 2.87
CA LYS A 205 12.00 0.35 3.81
C LYS A 205 11.26 -0.99 3.88
N PRO A 206 11.71 -2.02 3.14
CA PRO A 206 11.17 -3.36 3.29
C PRO A 206 11.64 -4.01 4.60
N GLY A 207 11.07 -5.17 4.93
CA GLY A 207 11.42 -5.93 6.13
C GLY A 207 10.34 -5.89 7.22
N PHE A 208 10.65 -6.55 8.33
CA PHE A 208 9.73 -6.74 9.46
C PHE A 208 10.24 -6.03 10.70
N ILE A 209 9.33 -5.44 11.46
CA ILE A 209 9.64 -4.82 12.74
C ILE A 209 9.08 -5.76 13.82
N THR A 210 9.89 -6.10 14.82
CA THR A 210 9.40 -6.87 15.96
C THR A 210 8.69 -5.97 16.96
N ASP A 211 7.81 -6.54 17.79
CA ASP A 211 7.19 -5.79 18.89
C ASP A 211 8.25 -5.23 19.84
N GLU A 212 9.35 -5.95 20.04
CA GLU A 212 10.48 -5.50 20.85
C GLU A 212 11.19 -4.27 20.24
N ASP A 213 11.46 -4.27 18.94
CA ASP A 213 12.09 -3.12 18.25
C ASP A 213 11.15 -1.91 18.24
N LEU A 214 9.84 -2.14 18.06
CA LEU A 214 8.85 -1.07 18.06
C LEU A 214 8.73 -0.44 19.45
N ALA A 215 8.65 -1.26 20.50
CA ALA A 215 8.63 -0.81 21.89
C ALA A 215 9.91 -0.04 22.27
N ALA A 216 11.08 -0.49 21.79
CA ALA A 216 12.35 0.19 22.02
C ALA A 216 12.43 1.58 21.37
N ALA A 217 11.71 1.78 20.25
CA ALA A 217 11.66 3.04 19.52
C ALA A 217 10.53 3.99 19.95
N GLU A 218 9.71 3.61 20.94
CA GLU A 218 8.66 4.48 21.47
C GLU A 218 9.23 5.77 22.09
N LEU A 219 8.41 6.82 22.10
CA LEU A 219 8.76 8.09 22.73
C LEU A 219 8.91 7.90 24.25
N ARG A 220 10.16 7.78 24.70
CA ARG A 220 10.49 7.65 26.13
C ARG A 220 9.91 8.79 26.94
N ARG A 221 9.17 8.44 28.00
CA ARG A 221 8.62 9.40 28.97
C ARG A 221 9.57 9.70 30.13
N HIS A 222 10.52 8.80 30.37
CA HIS A 222 11.53 8.96 31.41
C HIS A 222 12.89 8.50 30.89
N VAL A 223 13.92 9.25 31.26
CA VAL A 223 15.32 8.94 31.01
C VAL A 223 15.98 8.73 32.37
N TYR A 224 16.49 7.52 32.61
CA TYR A 224 17.12 7.17 33.87
C TYR A 224 18.64 7.27 33.76
N VAL A 225 19.26 7.91 34.74
CA VAL A 225 20.72 8.06 34.81
C VAL A 225 21.38 6.69 35.03
N SER A 226 20.73 5.80 35.77
CA SER A 226 21.20 4.42 35.98
C SER A 226 21.37 3.64 34.67
N ASP A 227 20.45 3.83 33.71
CA ASP A 227 20.54 3.13 32.42
C ASP A 227 21.76 3.62 31.64
N ILE A 228 21.99 4.93 31.62
CA ILE A 228 23.18 5.52 30.98
C ILE A 228 24.46 5.03 31.66
N ILE A 229 24.47 4.94 32.99
CA ILE A 229 25.61 4.39 33.74
C ILE A 229 25.88 2.95 33.31
N ASN A 230 24.86 2.09 33.30
CA ASN A 230 25.02 0.68 32.92
C ASN A 230 25.54 0.56 31.47
N ILE A 231 24.94 1.31 30.54
CA ILE A 231 25.33 1.34 29.13
C ILE A 231 26.79 1.74 28.97
N VAL A 232 27.23 2.79 29.68
CA VAL A 232 28.59 3.32 29.54
C VAL A 232 29.62 2.40 30.23
N VAL A 233 29.28 1.78 31.36
CA VAL A 233 30.15 0.81 32.05
C VAL A 233 30.38 -0.46 31.23
N ASP A 234 29.40 -0.87 30.43
CA ASP A 234 29.52 -2.06 29.56
C ASP A 234 30.45 -1.85 28.35
N ILE A 235 30.90 -0.60 28.09
CA ILE A 235 31.79 -0.29 26.97
C ILE A 235 33.23 -0.75 27.29
N GLU A 236 33.80 -1.55 26.39
CA GLU A 236 35.18 -2.00 26.50
C GLU A 236 36.15 -0.80 26.57
N GLY A 237 36.94 -0.73 27.64
CA GLY A 237 37.90 0.35 27.89
C GLY A 237 37.44 1.37 28.93
N VAL A 238 36.18 1.32 29.37
CA VAL A 238 35.69 2.07 30.54
C VAL A 238 35.96 1.27 31.82
N ASP A 239 36.53 1.91 32.84
CA ASP A 239 36.79 1.31 34.15
C ASP A 239 35.78 1.76 35.21
N ALA A 240 35.38 3.03 35.20
CA ALA A 240 34.41 3.57 36.15
C ALA A 240 33.73 4.85 35.63
N ILE A 241 32.63 5.22 36.29
CA ILE A 241 31.98 6.53 36.12
C ILE A 241 31.85 7.17 37.49
N HIS A 242 32.33 8.40 37.66
CA HIS A 242 32.37 9.07 38.97
C HIS A 242 31.13 9.92 39.25
N ASP A 243 30.65 10.67 38.27
CA ASP A 243 29.43 11.48 38.36
C ASP A 243 28.74 11.47 37.00
N VAL A 244 27.41 11.47 37.01
CA VAL A 244 26.57 11.65 35.82
C VAL A 244 25.38 12.51 36.18
N GLN A 245 25.12 13.52 35.37
CA GLN A 245 23.92 14.33 35.49
C GLN A 245 23.39 14.72 34.11
N LEU A 246 22.07 14.85 34.04
CA LEU A 246 21.35 15.25 32.84
C LEU A 246 20.91 16.71 32.95
N ARG A 247 21.00 17.45 31.85
CA ARG A 247 20.56 18.85 31.76
C ARG A 247 19.66 19.02 30.55
N THR A 248 18.55 19.74 30.72
CA THR A 248 17.59 20.00 29.65
C THR A 248 17.78 21.36 29.03
N TYR A 249 17.56 21.43 27.72
CA TYR A 249 17.72 22.64 26.90
C TYR A 249 16.51 22.86 26.02
N ASP A 250 16.08 24.11 25.93
CA ASP A 250 14.93 24.47 25.11
C ASP A 250 15.29 24.55 23.61
N GLN A 251 14.33 24.99 22.80
CA GLN A 251 14.52 25.18 21.36
C GLN A 251 15.60 26.22 21.01
N ASN A 252 15.92 27.14 21.92
CA ASN A 252 16.97 28.15 21.77
C ASN A 252 18.32 27.66 22.30
N GLY A 253 18.38 26.46 22.90
CA GLY A 253 19.58 25.92 23.53
C GLY A 253 19.85 26.53 24.91
N VAL A 254 18.86 27.20 25.50
CA VAL A 254 18.94 27.74 26.86
C VAL A 254 18.61 26.63 27.84
N ALA A 255 19.48 26.48 28.84
CA ALA A 255 19.30 25.45 29.85
C ALA A 255 18.15 25.82 30.80
N PHE A 256 17.18 24.94 30.97
CA PHE A 256 16.04 25.16 31.86
C PHE A 256 15.86 23.98 32.82
N GLY A 257 15.10 24.19 33.91
CA GLY A 257 14.89 23.19 34.95
C GLY A 257 16.12 22.98 35.86
N LEU A 258 16.09 21.93 36.68
CA LEU A 258 17.22 21.49 37.51
C LEU A 258 17.99 20.37 36.83
N SER A 259 19.28 20.22 37.13
CA SER A 259 20.05 19.07 36.66
C SER A 259 19.54 17.81 37.35
N ALA A 260 19.27 16.76 36.58
CA ALA A 260 18.72 15.50 37.08
C ALA A 260 19.85 14.50 37.31
N LYS A 261 19.97 14.01 38.56
CA LYS A 261 20.96 12.99 38.96
C LYS A 261 20.43 11.55 38.94
N TRP A 262 19.11 11.36 38.82
CA TRP A 262 18.47 10.04 38.93
C TRP A 262 17.55 9.75 37.75
N SER A 263 16.58 10.62 37.53
CA SER A 263 15.59 10.46 36.47
C SER A 263 15.18 11.82 35.91
N LEU A 264 14.96 11.87 34.60
CA LEU A 264 14.47 13.03 33.90
C LEU A 264 13.16 12.69 33.19
N ALA A 265 12.09 13.43 33.50
CA ALA A 265 10.81 13.29 32.82
C ALA A 265 10.82 14.02 31.46
N VAL A 266 10.32 13.35 30.43
CA VAL A 266 10.19 13.89 29.07
C VAL A 266 8.70 14.22 28.83
N PRO A 267 8.38 15.45 28.40
CA PRO A 267 7.01 15.84 28.10
C PRO A 267 6.34 14.95 27.04
N ALA A 268 5.01 14.97 26.99
CA ALA A 268 4.28 14.31 25.90
C ALA A 268 4.64 14.89 24.54
N ASP A 269 4.59 14.05 23.52
CA ASP A 269 4.82 14.43 22.11
C ASP A 269 6.22 15.03 21.86
N HIS A 270 7.19 14.61 22.68
CA HIS A 270 8.58 14.98 22.53
C HIS A 270 9.48 13.76 22.41
N GLN A 271 10.50 13.87 21.56
CA GLN A 271 11.54 12.87 21.40
C GLN A 271 12.78 13.33 22.16
N PRO A 272 13.29 12.57 23.14
CA PRO A 272 14.56 12.89 23.77
C PRO A 272 15.68 12.79 22.75
N VAL A 273 16.49 13.84 22.63
CA VAL A 273 17.61 13.90 21.69
C VAL A 273 18.86 14.28 22.45
N PHE A 274 19.94 13.52 22.23
CA PHE A 274 21.23 13.83 22.80
C PHE A 274 21.74 15.16 22.26
N TYR A 275 22.01 16.11 23.15
CA TYR A 275 22.51 17.42 22.78
C TYR A 275 24.03 17.46 22.96
N MET A 276 24.74 16.95 21.94
CA MET A 276 26.19 16.79 21.96
C MET A 276 26.93 18.09 22.26
N ASP A 277 26.59 19.19 21.58
CA ASP A 277 27.29 20.48 21.71
C ASP A 277 27.22 21.09 23.12
N ALA A 278 26.18 20.74 23.89
CA ALA A 278 25.97 21.22 25.25
C ALA A 278 26.37 20.19 26.32
N SER A 279 26.80 18.99 25.90
CA SER A 279 27.23 17.92 26.79
C SER A 279 28.69 18.11 27.19
N LYS A 280 29.02 17.72 28.43
CA LYS A 280 30.38 17.82 28.97
C LYS A 280 30.77 16.48 29.58
N ILE A 281 31.38 15.63 28.75
CA ILE A 281 31.90 14.34 29.18
C ILE A 281 33.42 14.46 29.29
N LEU A 282 33.95 14.23 30.49
CA LEU A 282 35.38 14.24 30.79
C LEU A 282 35.87 12.80 30.90
N PHE A 283 36.91 12.48 30.14
CA PHE A 283 37.57 11.18 30.22
C PHE A 283 38.86 11.32 31.01
N LEU A 284 39.03 10.43 31.99
CA LEU A 284 40.15 10.40 32.92
C LEU A 284 40.96 9.13 32.69
N ARG A 285 42.28 9.26 32.63
CA ARG A 285 43.21 8.13 32.56
C ARG A 285 44.17 8.22 33.73
N ALA A 286 44.06 7.28 34.67
CA ALA A 286 44.71 7.34 35.97
C ALA A 286 44.42 8.67 36.71
N GLY A 287 43.17 9.13 36.66
CA GLY A 287 42.73 10.39 37.26
C GLY A 287 43.18 11.67 36.54
N ILE A 288 43.83 11.58 35.38
CA ILE A 288 44.27 12.73 34.59
C ILE A 288 43.28 12.97 33.43
N PRO A 289 42.71 14.19 33.29
CA PRO A 289 41.78 14.49 32.20
C PRO A 289 42.50 14.48 30.86
N TYR A 290 42.02 13.64 29.94
CA TYR A 290 42.50 13.57 28.57
C TYR A 290 41.44 14.12 27.61
N ARG A 291 41.89 14.67 26.49
CA ARG A 291 41.02 15.14 25.41
C ARG A 291 41.31 14.35 24.16
N ALA A 292 40.30 13.66 23.64
CA ALA A 292 40.42 12.98 22.36
C ALA A 292 40.68 13.99 21.24
N GLN A 293 41.34 13.51 20.19
CA GLN A 293 41.47 14.25 18.94
C GLN A 293 40.10 14.35 18.24
N LEU A 294 39.56 15.57 18.19
CA LEU A 294 38.20 15.83 17.69
C LEU A 294 37.91 15.21 16.33
N THR A 295 38.84 15.33 15.38
CA THR A 295 38.67 14.81 14.01
C THR A 295 38.58 13.29 13.93
N GLU A 296 39.28 12.58 14.81
CA GLU A 296 39.28 11.11 14.82
C GLU A 296 38.06 10.56 15.55
N PHE A 297 37.69 11.19 16.67
CA PHE A 297 36.43 10.96 17.35
C PHE A 297 35.22 11.13 16.41
N GLU A 298 35.13 12.26 15.70
CA GLU A 298 34.01 12.54 14.78
C GLU A 298 33.93 11.51 13.65
N ARG A 299 35.06 11.15 13.05
CA ARG A 299 35.12 10.12 11.99
C ARG A 299 34.67 8.76 12.51
N THR A 300 35.07 8.38 13.73
CA THR A 300 34.69 7.11 14.34
C THR A 300 33.21 7.10 14.69
N LEU A 301 32.68 8.19 15.24
CA LEU A 301 31.25 8.31 15.54
C LEU A 301 30.40 8.27 14.26
N ASP A 302 30.83 8.94 13.19
CA ASP A 302 30.14 8.90 11.90
C ASP A 302 30.20 7.51 11.27
N TYR A 303 31.29 6.78 11.47
CA TYR A 303 31.39 5.37 11.08
C TYR A 303 30.38 4.50 11.84
N LEU A 304 30.26 4.62 13.16
CA LEU A 304 29.27 3.89 13.98
C LEU A 304 27.83 4.21 13.54
N ARG A 305 27.51 5.49 13.36
CA ARG A 305 26.22 5.93 12.80
C ARG A 305 25.98 5.40 11.38
N GLY A 306 27.04 5.22 10.60
CA GLY A 306 27.00 4.60 9.27
C GLY A 306 26.69 3.11 9.31
N LEU A 307 27.23 2.39 10.30
CA LEU A 307 26.91 0.98 10.54
C LEU A 307 25.44 0.80 10.89
N ASP A 308 24.90 1.62 11.81
CA ASP A 308 23.47 1.61 12.14
C ASP A 308 22.62 1.79 10.87
N ARG A 309 22.94 2.78 10.03
CA ARG A 309 22.21 3.01 8.76
C ARG A 309 22.26 1.81 7.81
N ARG A 310 23.37 1.07 7.81
CA ARG A 310 23.53 -0.13 6.98
C ARG A 310 22.71 -1.30 7.52
N GLU A 311 22.64 -1.48 8.84
CA GLU A 311 21.81 -2.50 9.47
C GLU A 311 20.31 -2.28 9.23
N LEU A 312 19.90 -1.04 8.93
CA LEU A 312 18.52 -0.73 8.54
C LEU A 312 18.16 -1.15 7.11
N TYR A 313 19.13 -1.62 6.31
CA TYR A 313 18.86 -2.07 4.95
C TYR A 313 18.40 -3.52 4.92
N VAL A 314 17.19 -3.72 4.42
CA VAL A 314 16.63 -5.02 4.07
C VAL A 314 16.43 -5.05 2.55
N PRO A 315 16.75 -6.15 1.86
CA PRO A 315 16.44 -6.28 0.44
C PRO A 315 14.91 -6.31 0.20
N PRO A 316 14.43 -5.91 -1.00
CA PRO A 316 13.03 -6.03 -1.36
C PRO A 316 12.56 -7.51 -1.40
N ASP A 317 11.28 -7.72 -1.70
CA ASP A 317 10.69 -9.04 -1.97
C ASP A 317 10.77 -10.08 -0.83
N GLN A 318 10.59 -9.61 0.41
CA GLN A 318 10.53 -10.44 1.63
C GLN A 318 9.25 -11.28 1.70
N THR A 319 9.14 -12.30 0.84
CA THR A 319 7.95 -13.15 0.69
C THR A 319 8.27 -14.63 0.84
N LEU A 320 7.28 -15.42 1.28
CA LEU A 320 7.42 -16.87 1.34
C LEU A 320 7.38 -17.46 -0.08
N PRO A 321 8.33 -18.32 -0.45
CA PRO A 321 8.32 -18.96 -1.76
C PRO A 321 7.12 -19.90 -1.88
N VAL A 322 6.35 -19.74 -2.95
CA VAL A 322 5.29 -20.69 -3.30
C VAL A 322 5.94 -21.94 -3.90
N PRO A 323 5.73 -23.15 -3.34
CA PRO A 323 6.35 -24.36 -3.86
C PRO A 323 5.81 -24.68 -5.25
N ILE A 324 6.70 -24.79 -6.23
CA ILE A 324 6.36 -25.17 -7.60
C ILE A 324 6.51 -26.69 -7.75
N GLY A 325 5.44 -27.36 -8.15
CA GLY A 325 5.43 -28.81 -8.38
C GLY A 325 5.85 -29.21 -9.80
N ARG A 326 6.28 -30.46 -9.96
CA ARG A 326 6.51 -31.09 -11.28
C ARG A 326 5.28 -31.90 -11.70
N TRP A 327 4.75 -31.61 -12.88
CA TRP A 327 3.67 -32.41 -13.48
C TRP A 327 4.16 -33.82 -13.84
N ARG A 328 3.37 -34.84 -13.49
CA ARG A 328 3.72 -36.26 -13.65
C ARG A 328 2.84 -37.04 -14.63
N HIS A 329 1.94 -36.38 -15.36
CA HIS A 329 1.01 -37.02 -16.30
C HIS A 329 0.24 -38.22 -15.71
N PRO A 330 -0.47 -38.06 -14.58
CA PRO A 330 -1.19 -39.15 -13.94
C PRO A 330 -2.35 -39.70 -14.79
N ASP A 331 -2.76 -39.01 -15.85
CA ASP A 331 -3.76 -39.43 -16.83
C ASP A 331 -3.29 -40.53 -17.80
N ALA A 332 -1.97 -40.80 -17.86
CA ALA A 332 -1.42 -41.88 -18.69
C ALA A 332 -1.91 -43.25 -18.20
N PHE A 333 -2.75 -43.91 -19.01
CA PHE A 333 -3.35 -45.20 -18.67
C PHE A 333 -2.71 -46.38 -19.41
N TYR A 334 -2.45 -47.46 -18.68
CA TYR A 334 -1.97 -48.75 -19.20
C TYR A 334 -3.04 -49.81 -18.94
N THR A 335 -3.49 -50.49 -20.00
CA THR A 335 -4.56 -51.50 -19.92
C THR A 335 -4.12 -52.74 -19.14
N VAL A 336 -5.01 -53.22 -18.27
CA VAL A 336 -4.82 -54.47 -17.51
C VAL A 336 -4.82 -55.69 -18.44
N GLN A 337 -5.39 -55.58 -19.64
CA GLN A 337 -5.39 -56.65 -20.64
C GLN A 337 -3.97 -57.10 -21.01
N ASN A 338 -2.97 -56.21 -20.91
CA ASN A 338 -1.58 -56.53 -21.18
C ASN A 338 -0.89 -57.30 -20.05
N ASP A 339 -1.43 -57.26 -18.83
CA ASP A 339 -0.87 -57.97 -17.66
C ASP A 339 -1.30 -59.44 -17.61
N PHE A 340 -2.29 -59.84 -18.43
CA PHE A 340 -2.73 -61.22 -18.50
C PHE A 340 -1.67 -62.12 -19.16
N PRO A 341 -1.51 -63.38 -18.70
CA PRO A 341 -0.62 -64.33 -19.32
C PRO A 341 -0.88 -64.49 -20.82
N ALA A 342 0.17 -64.65 -21.62
CA ALA A 342 0.10 -64.79 -23.07
C ALA A 342 -0.86 -65.89 -23.54
N THR A 343 -1.08 -66.92 -22.73
CA THR A 343 -2.06 -67.99 -22.98
C THR A 343 -3.46 -67.45 -23.28
N TYR A 344 -3.87 -66.32 -22.68
CA TYR A 344 -5.18 -65.69 -22.91
C TYR A 344 -5.29 -64.95 -24.25
N LYS A 345 -4.17 -64.62 -24.91
CA LYS A 345 -4.11 -63.95 -26.23
C LYS A 345 -4.86 -62.61 -26.31
N ILE A 346 -4.93 -61.87 -25.20
CA ILE A 346 -5.62 -60.58 -25.11
C ILE A 346 -4.69 -59.37 -24.97
N GLY A 347 -3.45 -59.57 -24.51
CA GLY A 347 -2.46 -58.50 -24.36
C GLY A 347 -1.83 -58.07 -25.69
N ALA A 348 -0.71 -57.35 -25.61
CA ALA A 348 -0.03 -56.75 -26.76
C ALA A 348 0.35 -57.72 -27.89
N ALA A 349 0.65 -58.99 -27.55
CA ALA A 349 0.95 -60.02 -28.56
C ALA A 349 -0.28 -60.43 -29.41
N GLY A 350 -1.49 -60.19 -28.90
CA GLY A 350 -2.75 -60.45 -29.59
C GLY A 350 -3.05 -61.93 -29.84
N ILE A 351 -4.12 -62.16 -30.61
CA ILE A 351 -4.53 -63.47 -31.11
C ILE A 351 -4.24 -63.54 -32.62
N SER A 352 -3.80 -64.70 -33.12
CA SER A 352 -3.61 -64.91 -34.56
C SER A 352 -4.94 -65.16 -35.26
N ASP A 353 -5.03 -64.71 -36.51
CA ASP A 353 -6.11 -65.00 -37.45
C ASP A 353 -6.22 -66.48 -37.85
N SER A 354 -5.15 -67.27 -37.67
CA SER A 354 -5.11 -68.72 -37.90
C SER A 354 -5.78 -69.55 -36.80
N GLU A 355 -6.14 -68.93 -35.67
CA GLU A 355 -6.81 -69.59 -34.56
C GLU A 355 -8.26 -69.97 -34.88
N SER A 356 -8.84 -70.90 -34.10
CA SER A 356 -10.25 -71.26 -34.28
C SER A 356 -11.16 -70.05 -34.03
N GLN A 357 -12.26 -69.99 -34.79
CA GLN A 357 -13.27 -68.93 -34.63
C GLN A 357 -13.79 -68.84 -33.18
N GLU A 358 -13.94 -69.98 -32.52
CA GLU A 358 -14.31 -70.05 -31.11
C GLU A 358 -13.26 -69.41 -30.20
N ARG A 359 -11.95 -69.64 -30.47
CA ARG A 359 -10.87 -69.06 -29.67
C ARG A 359 -10.81 -67.55 -29.83
N ILE A 360 -10.98 -67.06 -31.07
CA ILE A 360 -11.07 -65.63 -31.39
C ILE A 360 -12.26 -64.99 -30.67
N ALA A 361 -13.45 -65.62 -30.72
CA ALA A 361 -14.64 -65.13 -30.05
C ALA A 361 -14.47 -65.05 -28.53
N ARG A 362 -13.88 -66.09 -27.90
CA ARG A 362 -13.59 -66.11 -26.45
C ARG A 362 -12.60 -65.00 -26.04
N ALA A 363 -11.54 -64.78 -26.83
CA ALA A 363 -10.58 -63.71 -26.57
C ALA A 363 -11.27 -62.33 -26.67
N ARG A 364 -12.05 -62.09 -27.74
CA ARG A 364 -12.81 -60.86 -27.93
C ARG A 364 -13.81 -60.60 -26.80
N GLN A 365 -14.52 -61.63 -26.35
CA GLN A 365 -15.46 -61.53 -25.23
C GLN A 365 -14.75 -61.12 -23.93
N LEU A 366 -13.58 -61.71 -23.65
CA LEU A 366 -12.77 -61.34 -22.49
C LEU A 366 -12.24 -59.91 -22.59
N LYS A 367 -11.77 -59.46 -23.77
CA LYS A 367 -11.37 -58.07 -23.99
C LYS A 367 -12.53 -57.10 -23.77
N GLY A 368 -13.73 -57.43 -24.25
CA GLY A 368 -14.93 -56.63 -24.00
C GLY A 368 -15.31 -56.56 -22.52
N TYR A 369 -15.18 -57.67 -21.79
CA TYR A 369 -15.39 -57.70 -20.33
C TYR A 369 -14.37 -56.82 -19.59
N LEU A 370 -13.09 -56.91 -19.94
CA LEU A 370 -12.01 -56.14 -19.30
C LEU A 370 -12.04 -54.65 -19.68
N ALA A 371 -12.52 -54.29 -20.87
CA ALA A 371 -12.65 -52.91 -21.31
C ALA A 371 -13.47 -52.04 -20.35
N PHE A 372 -14.51 -52.62 -19.71
CA PHE A 372 -15.29 -51.93 -18.69
C PHE A 372 -14.43 -51.52 -17.48
N PHE A 373 -13.57 -52.41 -16.99
CA PHE A 373 -12.69 -52.14 -15.85
C PHE A 373 -11.54 -51.21 -16.24
N ASP A 374 -11.00 -51.36 -17.44
CA ASP A 374 -10.00 -50.44 -17.97
C ASP A 374 -10.55 -49.01 -18.04
N GLN A 375 -11.79 -48.81 -18.52
CA GLN A 375 -12.41 -47.48 -18.55
C GLN A 375 -12.54 -46.88 -17.15
N LEU A 376 -12.96 -47.67 -16.16
CA LEU A 376 -13.08 -47.22 -14.76
C LEU A 376 -11.73 -46.72 -14.21
N LEU A 377 -10.66 -47.46 -14.47
CA LEU A 377 -9.30 -47.10 -14.05
C LEU A 377 -8.78 -45.87 -14.80
N ALA A 378 -9.02 -45.82 -16.11
CA ALA A 378 -8.66 -44.71 -16.96
C ALA A 378 -9.37 -43.42 -16.50
N ASP A 379 -10.65 -43.48 -16.20
CA ASP A 379 -11.42 -42.32 -15.73
C ASP A 379 -11.00 -41.87 -14.33
N TYR A 380 -10.67 -42.81 -13.43
CA TYR A 380 -10.05 -42.47 -12.14
C TYR A 380 -8.75 -41.67 -12.31
N LEU A 381 -7.87 -42.10 -13.20
CA LEU A 381 -6.61 -41.41 -13.51
C LEU A 381 -6.85 -40.03 -14.14
N SER A 382 -7.83 -39.93 -15.04
CA SER A 382 -8.26 -38.65 -15.64
C SER A 382 -8.80 -37.69 -14.57
N GLN A 383 -9.61 -38.19 -13.63
CA GLN A 383 -10.10 -37.40 -12.50
C GLN A 383 -8.95 -36.92 -11.62
N LEU A 384 -7.97 -37.78 -11.32
CA LEU A 384 -6.80 -37.43 -10.53
C LEU A 384 -5.96 -36.34 -11.21
N ALA A 385 -5.75 -36.46 -12.52
CA ALA A 385 -5.03 -35.47 -13.33
C ALA A 385 -5.70 -34.09 -13.29
N ASN A 386 -7.02 -34.07 -13.23
CA ASN A 386 -7.81 -32.85 -13.32
C ASN A 386 -8.29 -32.31 -11.97
N LEU A 387 -7.85 -32.90 -10.84
CA LEU A 387 -8.18 -32.42 -9.50
C LEU A 387 -7.84 -30.93 -9.32
N ARG A 388 -6.71 -30.46 -9.90
CA ARG A 388 -6.32 -29.04 -9.89
C ARG A 388 -7.36 -28.12 -10.53
N GLN A 389 -8.07 -28.61 -11.56
CA GLN A 389 -9.11 -27.84 -12.25
C GLN A 389 -10.35 -27.73 -11.36
N VAL A 390 -10.74 -28.83 -10.71
CA VAL A 390 -11.89 -28.87 -9.79
C VAL A 390 -11.71 -27.90 -8.62
N TYR A 391 -10.50 -27.76 -8.09
CA TYR A 391 -10.18 -26.81 -7.01
C TYR A 391 -9.73 -25.42 -7.49
N SER A 392 -9.68 -25.20 -8.81
CA SER A 392 -9.29 -23.90 -9.36
C SER A 392 -10.37 -22.84 -9.12
N LEU A 393 -10.00 -21.57 -9.23
CA LEU A 393 -10.93 -20.44 -9.27
C LEU A 393 -11.26 -20.04 -10.71
N ASP A 394 -11.20 -20.98 -11.65
CA ASP A 394 -11.58 -20.74 -13.04
C ASP A 394 -13.10 -20.64 -13.19
N LYS A 395 -13.55 -19.57 -13.84
CA LYS A 395 -14.97 -19.28 -14.12
C LYS A 395 -15.46 -20.01 -15.37
N SER A 396 -14.56 -20.43 -16.24
CA SER A 396 -14.85 -21.09 -17.51
C SER A 396 -15.00 -22.61 -17.40
N LEU A 397 -14.76 -23.17 -16.21
CA LEU A 397 -14.93 -24.60 -15.97
C LEU A 397 -16.41 -24.99 -16.08
N THR A 398 -16.70 -26.00 -16.90
CA THR A 398 -18.06 -26.47 -17.19
C THR A 398 -18.33 -27.91 -16.74
N ARG A 399 -17.36 -28.56 -16.10
CA ARG A 399 -17.44 -29.96 -15.63
C ARG A 399 -16.63 -30.18 -14.36
N SER A 400 -17.01 -31.19 -13.58
CA SER A 400 -16.29 -31.63 -12.39
C SER A 400 -15.85 -33.10 -12.46
N TRP A 401 -16.46 -33.86 -13.37
CA TRP A 401 -16.04 -35.19 -13.75
C TRP A 401 -15.20 -35.19 -15.03
N PHE A 402 -14.07 -35.91 -14.98
CA PHE A 402 -13.16 -36.04 -16.09
C PHE A 402 -13.00 -37.50 -16.45
N SER A 403 -13.32 -37.82 -17.71
CA SER A 403 -13.17 -39.15 -18.30
C SER A 403 -12.27 -39.07 -19.52
N GLN A 404 -11.59 -40.17 -19.83
CA GLN A 404 -10.72 -40.25 -21.01
C GLN A 404 -11.25 -41.26 -22.03
N TYR A 405 -11.09 -40.94 -23.31
CA TYR A 405 -11.39 -41.88 -24.37
C TYR A 405 -10.26 -42.92 -24.46
N MET A 406 -10.61 -44.20 -24.32
CA MET A 406 -9.64 -45.30 -24.37
C MET A 406 -9.02 -45.41 -25.77
N THR A 407 -7.72 -45.15 -25.86
CA THR A 407 -6.91 -45.28 -27.08
C THR A 407 -5.66 -46.11 -26.79
N GLY A 408 -4.98 -46.58 -27.84
CA GLY A 408 -3.71 -47.31 -27.68
C GLY A 408 -3.85 -48.75 -27.15
N ILE A 409 -5.06 -49.30 -27.13
CA ILE A 409 -5.32 -50.70 -26.76
C ILE A 409 -5.43 -51.52 -28.04
N SER A 410 -4.71 -52.63 -28.12
CA SER A 410 -4.80 -53.56 -29.25
C SER A 410 -6.18 -54.23 -29.24
N GLY A 411 -6.84 -54.35 -30.40
CA GLY A 411 -8.04 -55.20 -30.52
C GLY A 411 -7.67 -56.68 -30.62
N SER A 412 -8.63 -57.52 -30.99
CA SER A 412 -8.40 -58.96 -31.19
C SER A 412 -7.80 -59.20 -32.58
N LEU A 413 -8.51 -58.79 -33.63
CA LEU A 413 -8.07 -58.88 -35.04
C LEU A 413 -8.24 -57.55 -35.81
N LYS A 414 -9.11 -56.66 -35.33
CA LYS A 414 -9.39 -55.32 -35.84
C LYS A 414 -9.01 -54.27 -34.78
N PRO A 415 -9.02 -52.97 -35.08
CA PRO A 415 -8.82 -51.94 -34.07
C PRO A 415 -9.79 -52.11 -32.89
N PHE A 416 -9.28 -51.94 -31.65
CA PHE A 416 -10.07 -52.13 -30.43
C PHE A 416 -11.38 -51.34 -30.44
N GLU A 417 -11.31 -50.10 -30.91
CA GLU A 417 -12.45 -49.19 -31.00
C GLU A 417 -13.55 -49.76 -31.91
N ASP A 418 -13.21 -50.40 -33.02
CA ASP A 418 -14.20 -50.97 -33.94
C ASP A 418 -14.77 -52.31 -33.44
N GLU A 419 -14.04 -53.01 -32.56
CA GLU A 419 -14.48 -54.30 -32.02
C GLU A 419 -15.35 -54.19 -30.77
N ILE A 420 -15.02 -53.22 -29.90
CA ILE A 420 -15.54 -53.13 -28.53
C ILE A 420 -16.44 -51.89 -28.37
N ILE A 421 -16.16 -50.79 -29.07
CA ILE A 421 -16.89 -49.53 -28.88
C ILE A 421 -17.98 -49.39 -29.95
N ILE A 422 -19.25 -49.41 -29.52
CA ILE A 422 -20.40 -49.27 -30.42
C ILE A 422 -20.52 -47.82 -30.94
N ASN A 423 -20.63 -46.84 -30.04
CA ASN A 423 -20.82 -45.43 -30.37
C ASN A 423 -19.50 -44.64 -30.29
N LYS A 424 -18.51 -45.03 -31.12
CA LYS A 424 -17.17 -44.42 -31.11
C LYS A 424 -17.18 -42.90 -31.29
N ALA A 425 -18.02 -42.39 -32.19
CA ALA A 425 -18.14 -40.95 -32.43
C ALA A 425 -18.59 -40.17 -31.18
N THR A 426 -19.54 -40.72 -30.42
CA THR A 426 -20.06 -40.10 -29.20
C THR A 426 -19.04 -40.14 -28.07
N LEU A 427 -18.31 -41.26 -27.90
CA LEU A 427 -17.31 -41.39 -26.85
C LEU A 427 -16.00 -40.64 -27.16
N ALA A 428 -15.66 -40.48 -28.44
CA ALA A 428 -14.52 -39.66 -28.86
C ALA A 428 -14.76 -38.17 -28.66
N ASP A 429 -16.01 -37.71 -28.77
CA ASP A 429 -16.38 -36.33 -28.43
C ASP A 429 -16.38 -36.09 -26.90
N ASP A 430 -15.52 -35.17 -26.47
CA ASP A 430 -15.31 -34.86 -25.05
C ASP A 430 -16.57 -34.30 -24.38
N VAL A 431 -17.34 -33.50 -25.13
CA VAL A 431 -18.57 -32.87 -24.62
C VAL A 431 -19.67 -33.92 -24.46
N ALA A 432 -19.92 -34.72 -25.49
CA ALA A 432 -20.89 -35.80 -25.41
C ALA A 432 -20.53 -36.82 -24.31
N ARG A 433 -19.26 -37.21 -24.19
CA ARG A 433 -18.80 -38.13 -23.13
C ARG A 433 -19.01 -37.55 -21.72
N THR A 434 -18.74 -36.26 -21.53
CA THR A 434 -19.00 -35.59 -20.24
C THR A 434 -20.50 -35.60 -19.91
N ARG A 435 -21.38 -35.34 -20.88
CA ARG A 435 -22.84 -35.37 -20.68
C ARG A 435 -23.39 -36.76 -20.31
N LEU A 436 -22.67 -37.83 -20.62
CA LEU A 436 -23.03 -39.19 -20.19
C LEU A 436 -22.69 -39.45 -18.72
N THR A 437 -21.72 -38.72 -18.17
CA THR A 437 -21.17 -38.95 -16.82
C THR A 437 -21.68 -37.95 -15.80
N GLU A 438 -22.02 -36.73 -16.22
CA GLU A 438 -22.41 -35.64 -15.34
C GLU A 438 -23.55 -34.83 -15.94
N SER A 439 -24.61 -34.60 -15.15
CA SER A 439 -25.65 -33.62 -15.47
C SER A 439 -25.21 -32.21 -15.08
N GLU A 440 -25.87 -31.18 -15.64
CA GLU A 440 -25.59 -29.79 -15.25
C GLU A 440 -25.89 -29.54 -13.76
N GLU A 441 -26.93 -30.16 -13.19
CA GLU A 441 -27.24 -30.04 -11.76
C GLU A 441 -26.13 -30.65 -10.89
N ASP A 442 -25.62 -31.83 -11.25
CA ASP A 442 -24.55 -32.51 -10.53
C ASP A 442 -23.25 -31.69 -10.55
N PHE A 443 -22.93 -31.11 -11.72
CA PHE A 443 -21.79 -30.20 -11.86
C PHE A 443 -21.92 -29.00 -10.92
N LEU A 444 -23.06 -28.30 -10.97
CA LEU A 444 -23.29 -27.10 -10.18
C LEU A 444 -23.26 -27.40 -8.68
N ASP A 445 -23.85 -28.52 -8.24
CA ASP A 445 -23.80 -28.96 -6.84
C ASP A 445 -22.37 -29.27 -6.39
N ARG A 446 -21.64 -30.10 -7.14
CA ARG A 446 -20.28 -30.50 -6.78
C ARG A 446 -19.32 -29.30 -6.79
N ARG A 447 -19.44 -28.43 -7.79
CA ARG A 447 -18.64 -27.20 -7.88
C ARG A 447 -18.92 -26.28 -6.69
N ASN A 448 -20.19 -26.12 -6.30
CA ASN A 448 -20.55 -25.34 -5.12
C ASN A 448 -19.92 -25.90 -3.84
N ARG A 449 -19.99 -27.22 -3.61
CA ARG A 449 -19.39 -27.87 -2.43
C ARG A 449 -17.88 -27.67 -2.34
N VAL A 450 -17.18 -27.72 -3.47
CA VAL A 450 -15.73 -27.46 -3.52
C VAL A 450 -15.41 -26.01 -3.16
N LEU A 451 -16.17 -25.05 -3.70
CA LEU A 451 -15.98 -23.64 -3.36
C LEU A 451 -16.32 -23.35 -1.90
N ASP A 452 -17.37 -23.97 -1.35
CA ASP A 452 -17.72 -23.87 0.07
C ASP A 452 -16.60 -24.42 0.96
N HIS A 453 -15.98 -25.53 0.57
CA HIS A 453 -14.81 -26.08 1.26
C HIS A 453 -13.63 -25.10 1.24
N LEU A 454 -13.34 -24.46 0.10
CA LEU A 454 -12.27 -23.46 0.00
C LEU A 454 -12.54 -22.25 0.88
N MET A 455 -13.79 -21.77 0.89
CA MET A 455 -14.22 -20.64 1.74
C MET A 455 -14.15 -20.98 3.23
N ALA A 456 -14.48 -22.22 3.61
CA ALA A 456 -14.45 -22.67 4.99
C ALA A 456 -13.04 -22.58 5.61
N ARG A 457 -11.97 -22.65 4.80
CA ARG A 457 -10.59 -22.44 5.28
C ARG A 457 -10.36 -21.03 5.84
N PHE A 458 -11.20 -20.08 5.45
CA PHE A 458 -11.17 -18.69 5.91
C PHE A 458 -12.34 -18.36 6.85
N ALA A 459 -13.07 -19.37 7.32
CA ALA A 459 -14.27 -19.23 8.16
C ALA A 459 -15.40 -18.37 7.54
N GLU A 460 -15.47 -18.30 6.21
CA GLU A 460 -16.51 -17.54 5.48
C GLU A 460 -17.69 -18.43 5.05
N ARG A 461 -18.88 -17.84 4.90
CA ARG A 461 -20.12 -18.53 4.49
C ARG A 461 -20.98 -17.64 3.59
N PHE A 462 -21.68 -18.24 2.62
CA PHE A 462 -22.57 -17.57 1.65
C PHE A 462 -24.07 -17.92 1.81
N ALA A 463 -24.44 -18.52 2.95
CA ALA A 463 -25.75 -19.15 3.14
C ALA A 463 -26.94 -18.18 2.97
N ASP A 464 -26.86 -16.98 3.54
CA ASP A 464 -27.98 -16.03 3.54
C ASP A 464 -28.26 -15.47 2.13
N TYR A 465 -27.22 -15.17 1.36
CA TYR A 465 -27.34 -14.73 -0.03
C TYR A 465 -27.90 -15.84 -0.91
N ALA A 466 -27.41 -17.07 -0.77
CA ALA A 466 -27.91 -18.21 -1.53
C ALA A 466 -29.43 -18.37 -1.32
N LEU A 467 -29.90 -18.33 -0.08
CA LEU A 467 -31.33 -18.41 0.25
C LEU A 467 -32.16 -17.29 -0.36
N LEU A 468 -31.66 -16.04 -0.33
CA LEU A 468 -32.34 -14.90 -0.92
C LEU A 468 -32.43 -15.02 -2.45
N SER A 469 -31.32 -15.36 -3.10
CA SER A 469 -31.24 -15.49 -4.55
C SER A 469 -32.20 -16.58 -5.08
N PHE A 470 -32.27 -17.73 -4.39
CA PHE A 470 -33.23 -18.78 -4.73
C PHE A 470 -34.69 -18.32 -4.66
N ARG A 471 -35.04 -17.45 -3.70
CA ARG A 471 -36.41 -16.91 -3.58
C ARG A 471 -36.76 -15.89 -4.66
N LEU A 472 -35.79 -15.11 -5.11
CA LEU A 472 -36.02 -14.01 -6.06
C LEU A 472 -36.07 -14.48 -7.51
N SER A 473 -35.20 -15.40 -7.91
CA SER A 473 -35.02 -15.79 -9.32
C SER A 473 -36.04 -16.83 -9.81
N GLY A 474 -36.51 -17.73 -8.93
CA GLY A 474 -37.40 -18.84 -9.30
C GLY A 474 -36.78 -19.95 -10.16
N ASP A 475 -35.64 -19.69 -10.82
CA ASP A 475 -34.84 -20.65 -11.58
C ASP A 475 -33.64 -21.15 -10.75
N ARG A 476 -33.67 -22.42 -10.34
CA ARG A 476 -32.66 -23.03 -9.47
C ARG A 476 -31.29 -23.17 -10.14
N LEU A 477 -31.24 -23.46 -11.45
CA LEU A 477 -29.97 -23.71 -12.15
C LEU A 477 -29.23 -22.40 -12.41
N LYS A 478 -29.93 -21.40 -12.92
CA LYS A 478 -29.36 -20.06 -13.14
C LYS A 478 -28.83 -19.46 -11.83
N THR A 479 -29.61 -19.55 -10.75
CA THR A 479 -29.21 -19.11 -9.42
C THR A 479 -27.95 -19.81 -8.92
N SER A 480 -27.84 -21.13 -9.16
CA SER A 480 -26.68 -21.91 -8.71
C SER A 480 -25.41 -21.55 -9.48
N ASN A 481 -25.51 -21.24 -10.78
CA ASN A 481 -24.38 -20.79 -11.57
C ASN A 481 -23.93 -19.37 -11.16
N GLU A 482 -24.85 -18.43 -10.98
CA GLU A 482 -24.54 -17.09 -10.46
C GLU A 482 -23.82 -17.16 -9.11
N LEU A 483 -24.32 -17.99 -8.20
CA LEU A 483 -23.70 -18.23 -6.89
C LEU A 483 -22.26 -18.75 -7.00
N ILE A 484 -21.96 -19.65 -7.95
CA ILE A 484 -20.60 -20.15 -8.21
C ILE A 484 -19.69 -19.00 -8.64
N GLN A 485 -20.16 -18.14 -9.55
CA GLN A 485 -19.39 -17.01 -10.05
C GLN A 485 -19.07 -16.00 -8.93
N ASP A 486 -20.05 -15.73 -8.07
CA ASP A 486 -19.89 -14.83 -6.93
C ASP A 486 -18.93 -15.39 -5.87
N LYS A 487 -19.02 -16.69 -5.56
CA LYS A 487 -18.07 -17.38 -4.67
C LYS A 487 -16.65 -17.33 -5.22
N ILE A 488 -16.48 -17.52 -6.53
CA ILE A 488 -15.17 -17.40 -7.19
C ILE A 488 -14.63 -15.98 -7.08
N ASP A 489 -15.45 -14.95 -7.32
CA ASP A 489 -15.04 -13.55 -7.19
C ASP A 489 -14.69 -13.17 -5.76
N PHE A 490 -15.45 -13.68 -4.80
CA PHE A 490 -15.16 -13.51 -3.37
C PHE A 490 -13.81 -14.14 -3.01
N LEU A 491 -13.57 -15.40 -3.39
CA LEU A 491 -12.32 -16.10 -3.11
C LEU A 491 -11.11 -15.44 -3.80
N LYS A 492 -11.24 -15.00 -5.06
CA LYS A 492 -10.18 -14.25 -5.76
C LYS A 492 -9.87 -12.91 -5.09
N GLY A 493 -10.90 -12.22 -4.61
CA GLY A 493 -10.77 -10.94 -3.92
C GLY A 493 -10.41 -11.06 -2.44
N TYR A 494 -10.39 -12.27 -1.87
CA TYR A 494 -10.33 -12.49 -0.43
C TYR A 494 -9.14 -11.83 0.27
N PRO A 495 -7.91 -11.85 -0.26
CA PRO A 495 -6.78 -11.17 0.38
C PRO A 495 -7.05 -9.69 0.66
N LYS A 496 -7.66 -8.99 -0.29
CA LYS A 496 -8.06 -7.59 -0.14
C LYS A 496 -9.25 -7.45 0.83
N LEU A 497 -10.28 -8.28 0.68
CA LEU A 497 -11.50 -8.23 1.50
C LEU A 497 -11.23 -8.48 3.00
N SER A 498 -10.37 -9.45 3.30
CA SER A 498 -10.05 -9.82 4.68
C SER A 498 -9.20 -8.76 5.36
N ARG A 499 -8.15 -8.30 4.67
CA ARG A 499 -7.24 -7.27 5.18
C ARG A 499 -7.93 -5.93 5.40
N GLU A 500 -8.74 -5.49 4.43
CA GLU A 500 -9.31 -4.14 4.42
C GLU A 500 -10.66 -4.08 5.15
N ARG A 501 -11.07 -5.13 5.87
CA ARG A 501 -12.41 -5.26 6.48
C ARG A 501 -12.85 -4.06 7.33
N GLY A 502 -11.92 -3.41 8.01
CA GLY A 502 -12.16 -2.23 8.86
C GLY A 502 -11.78 -0.90 8.21
N GLN A 503 -11.34 -0.90 6.96
CA GLN A 503 -10.87 0.29 6.26
C GLN A 503 -12.05 1.15 5.79
N GLY A 504 -12.00 2.45 6.07
CA GLY A 504 -12.93 3.43 5.55
C GLY A 504 -12.60 3.80 4.10
N ALA A 505 -13.56 4.42 3.40
CA ALA A 505 -13.27 5.03 2.10
C ALA A 505 -12.25 6.16 2.27
N ASN A 506 -11.37 6.33 1.29
CA ASN A 506 -10.46 7.47 1.22
C ASN A 506 -11.29 8.73 0.99
N ILE A 507 -11.15 9.71 1.88
CA ILE A 507 -11.91 10.97 1.82
C ILE A 507 -11.23 12.05 0.97
N ARG A 508 -9.99 11.80 0.52
CA ARG A 508 -9.24 12.66 -0.41
C ARG A 508 -8.89 11.92 -1.71
N PRO A 509 -9.86 11.29 -2.39
CA PRO A 509 -9.56 10.57 -3.61
C PRO A 509 -9.35 11.55 -4.77
N ALA A 510 -8.56 11.15 -5.76
CA ALA A 510 -8.48 11.91 -7.02
C ALA A 510 -9.79 11.82 -7.83
N LYS A 511 -10.54 10.72 -7.68
CA LYS A 511 -11.81 10.44 -8.36
C LYS A 511 -12.86 9.99 -7.33
N VAL A 512 -14.04 10.61 -7.34
CA VAL A 512 -15.12 10.31 -6.37
C VAL A 512 -16.12 9.28 -6.91
N TRP A 513 -16.44 9.35 -8.20
CA TRP A 513 -17.40 8.47 -8.88
C TRP A 513 -16.70 7.51 -9.84
N ASP A 514 -17.38 6.42 -10.17
CA ASP A 514 -16.90 5.34 -11.04
C ASP A 514 -15.48 4.89 -10.65
N CYS A 515 -15.30 4.65 -9.35
CA CYS A 515 -14.03 4.26 -8.75
C CYS A 515 -14.26 3.21 -7.66
N ASP A 516 -13.21 2.49 -7.31
CA ASP A 516 -13.25 1.47 -6.26
C ASP A 516 -13.04 2.06 -4.84
N ASN A 517 -13.14 3.38 -4.70
CA ASN A 517 -13.01 4.09 -3.43
C ASN A 517 -14.27 3.94 -2.57
N ILE A 518 -14.45 2.74 -2.05
CA ILE A 518 -15.50 2.33 -1.13
C ILE A 518 -14.88 1.80 0.17
N SER A 519 -15.66 1.75 1.24
CA SER A 519 -15.19 1.14 2.49
C SER A 519 -14.98 -0.37 2.31
N GLY A 520 -14.06 -0.95 3.09
CA GLY A 520 -13.86 -2.40 3.06
C GLY A 520 -15.07 -3.19 3.54
N LEU A 521 -15.85 -2.63 4.48
CA LEU A 521 -17.14 -3.19 4.88
C LEU A 521 -18.13 -3.26 3.72
N GLU A 522 -18.29 -2.16 2.98
CA GLU A 522 -19.13 -2.10 1.78
C GLU A 522 -18.64 -3.08 0.71
N ARG A 523 -17.32 -3.15 0.49
CA ARG A 523 -16.70 -4.08 -0.47
C ARG A 523 -17.01 -5.54 -0.10
N ARG A 524 -16.86 -5.89 1.18
CA ARG A 524 -17.15 -7.24 1.69
C ARG A 524 -18.63 -7.56 1.61
N ALA A 525 -19.49 -6.68 2.08
CA ALA A 525 -20.94 -6.84 2.01
C ALA A 525 -21.42 -7.00 0.57
N GLY A 526 -20.93 -6.16 -0.35
CA GLY A 526 -21.28 -6.23 -1.76
C GLY A 526 -20.86 -7.55 -2.41
N ARG A 527 -19.68 -8.10 -2.07
CA ARG A 527 -19.28 -9.44 -2.56
C ARG A 527 -20.10 -10.56 -1.96
N LEU A 528 -20.42 -10.50 -0.67
CA LEU A 528 -21.30 -11.49 -0.02
C LEU A 528 -22.73 -11.48 -0.59
N LEU A 529 -23.18 -10.33 -1.12
CA LEU A 529 -24.49 -10.13 -1.75
C LEU A 529 -24.48 -10.36 -3.28
N GLY A 530 -23.38 -10.82 -3.87
CA GLY A 530 -23.30 -11.07 -5.31
C GLY A 530 -23.40 -9.82 -6.19
N ILE A 531 -23.00 -8.65 -5.69
CA ILE A 531 -23.00 -7.41 -6.48
C ILE A 531 -21.84 -7.45 -7.48
N ALA A 532 -22.17 -7.48 -8.76
CA ALA A 532 -21.19 -7.59 -9.85
C ALA A 532 -20.19 -6.42 -9.90
N SER A 533 -20.66 -5.20 -9.66
CA SER A 533 -19.86 -3.97 -9.71
C SER A 533 -19.91 -3.26 -8.38
N LEU A 534 -18.78 -3.14 -7.72
CA LEU A 534 -18.64 -2.45 -6.44
C LEU A 534 -18.20 -0.99 -6.58
N ASP A 535 -17.93 -0.54 -7.80
CA ASP A 535 -17.53 0.84 -8.03
C ASP A 535 -18.61 1.79 -7.52
N ARG A 536 -18.17 2.83 -6.83
CA ARG A 536 -19.05 3.89 -6.37
C ARG A 536 -19.60 4.63 -7.58
N ARG A 537 -20.87 4.41 -7.88
CA ARG A 537 -21.54 5.06 -9.03
C ARG A 537 -22.16 6.38 -8.61
N ASP A 538 -22.20 7.31 -9.57
CA ASP A 538 -23.07 8.47 -9.43
C ASP A 538 -24.54 7.99 -9.33
N LEU A 539 -25.31 8.57 -8.41
CA LEU A 539 -26.77 8.38 -8.35
C LEU A 539 -27.46 8.92 -9.62
N HIS A 540 -26.75 9.74 -10.38
CA HIS A 540 -27.13 10.19 -11.70
C HIS A 540 -26.65 9.19 -12.78
N CYS A 541 -27.61 8.52 -13.42
CA CYS A 541 -27.33 7.63 -14.55
C CYS A 541 -26.84 8.42 -15.79
N GLY A 542 -25.55 8.77 -15.85
CA GLY A 542 -24.95 9.44 -17.02
C GLY A 542 -25.15 8.67 -18.33
N GLY A 543 -25.27 7.34 -18.27
CA GLY A 543 -25.63 6.50 -19.42
C GLY A 543 -27.01 6.80 -20.01
N HIS A 544 -27.98 7.22 -19.20
CA HIS A 544 -29.29 7.65 -19.70
C HIS A 544 -29.20 9.02 -20.40
N PHE A 545 -28.34 9.92 -19.94
CA PHE A 545 -28.14 11.19 -20.62
C PHE A 545 -27.64 10.98 -22.06
N GLY A 546 -26.63 10.13 -22.27
CA GLY A 546 -26.14 9.80 -23.62
C GLY A 546 -27.15 9.04 -24.49
N ALA A 547 -28.03 8.24 -23.88
CA ALA A 547 -29.07 7.51 -24.61
C ALA A 547 -30.22 8.41 -25.08
N PHE A 548 -30.58 9.43 -24.29
CA PHE A 548 -31.72 10.30 -24.59
C PHE A 548 -31.34 11.63 -25.25
N PHE A 549 -30.12 12.14 -25.07
CA PHE A 549 -29.68 13.43 -25.59
C PHE A 549 -28.78 13.27 -26.81
N ALA A 550 -29.13 13.95 -27.89
CA ALA A 550 -28.36 14.03 -29.12
C ALA A 550 -28.11 15.49 -29.52
N THR A 551 -26.98 15.75 -30.18
CA THR A 551 -26.59 17.10 -30.65
C THR A 551 -26.51 17.16 -32.18
N PRO A 552 -27.61 16.92 -32.91
CA PRO A 552 -27.59 16.95 -34.37
C PRO A 552 -27.29 18.36 -34.90
N LYS A 553 -26.58 18.42 -36.03
CA LYS A 553 -26.38 19.64 -36.82
C LYS A 553 -27.71 20.12 -37.40
N VAL A 554 -27.95 21.43 -37.37
CA VAL A 554 -29.11 22.06 -37.98
C VAL A 554 -28.94 22.10 -39.49
N ALA A 555 -29.98 21.75 -40.25
CA ALA A 555 -29.94 21.77 -41.71
C ALA A 555 -29.67 23.20 -42.22
N ASN A 556 -28.75 23.33 -43.18
CA ASN A 556 -28.33 24.60 -43.80
C ASN A 556 -27.71 25.66 -42.85
N ALA A 557 -27.18 25.24 -41.68
CA ALA A 557 -26.47 26.12 -40.76
C ALA A 557 -25.19 25.48 -40.17
N THR A 558 -24.24 26.30 -39.73
CA THR A 558 -23.06 25.89 -38.92
C THR A 558 -23.40 25.91 -37.43
N ALA A 559 -24.54 25.32 -37.07
CA ALA A 559 -25.03 25.31 -35.70
C ALA A 559 -25.61 23.95 -35.33
N PHE A 560 -25.60 23.63 -34.04
CA PHE A 560 -26.06 22.39 -33.43
C PHE A 560 -27.22 22.70 -32.48
N ARG A 561 -28.08 21.72 -32.22
CA ARG A 561 -29.18 21.85 -31.25
C ARG A 561 -29.20 20.66 -30.32
N VAL A 562 -29.77 20.83 -29.14
CA VAL A 562 -30.02 19.73 -28.22
C VAL A 562 -31.34 19.09 -28.58
N VAL A 563 -31.34 17.76 -28.75
CA VAL A 563 -32.54 16.98 -29.03
C VAL A 563 -32.68 15.88 -27.99
N ILE A 564 -33.85 15.80 -27.36
CA ILE A 564 -34.24 14.70 -26.48
C ILE A 564 -35.02 13.69 -27.33
N ARG A 565 -34.64 12.42 -27.28
CA ARG A 565 -35.25 11.32 -28.03
C ARG A 565 -35.74 10.25 -27.07
N ASP A 566 -36.69 9.42 -27.52
CA ASP A 566 -37.01 8.17 -26.83
C ASP A 566 -36.05 7.03 -27.23
N THR A 567 -36.23 5.85 -26.64
CA THR A 567 -35.43 4.65 -26.96
C THR A 567 -35.62 4.13 -28.38
N GLY A 568 -36.69 4.53 -29.07
CA GLY A 568 -36.94 4.24 -30.49
C GLY A 568 -36.34 5.28 -31.45
N GLY A 569 -35.65 6.30 -30.94
CA GLY A 569 -35.04 7.38 -31.71
C GLY A 569 -36.00 8.50 -32.13
N ARG A 570 -37.26 8.47 -31.68
CA ARG A 570 -38.24 9.53 -31.95
C ARG A 570 -37.89 10.78 -31.15
N GLN A 571 -37.86 11.92 -31.82
CA GLN A 571 -37.65 13.21 -31.15
C GLN A 571 -38.84 13.57 -30.26
N LEU A 572 -38.55 13.86 -28.99
CA LEU A 572 -39.50 14.33 -27.98
C LEU A 572 -39.42 15.86 -27.83
N PHE A 573 -38.21 16.39 -27.66
CA PHE A 573 -37.95 17.83 -27.51
C PHE A 573 -36.76 18.26 -28.37
N ALA A 574 -36.77 19.50 -28.83
CA ALA A 574 -35.62 20.15 -29.44
C ALA A 574 -35.43 21.55 -28.83
N SER A 575 -34.17 21.95 -28.61
CA SER A 575 -33.87 23.29 -28.11
C SER A 575 -34.24 24.36 -29.14
N ASN A 576 -34.80 25.47 -28.65
CA ASN A 576 -34.97 26.68 -29.46
C ASN A 576 -33.62 27.38 -29.71
N GLU A 577 -32.72 27.34 -28.72
CA GLU A 577 -31.36 27.82 -28.84
C GLU A 577 -30.53 26.87 -29.71
N THR A 578 -29.64 27.46 -30.51
CA THR A 578 -28.64 26.74 -31.29
C THR A 578 -27.23 27.10 -30.80
N PHE A 579 -26.31 26.16 -30.95
CA PHE A 579 -24.97 26.22 -30.38
C PHE A 579 -23.93 26.11 -31.50
N PRO A 580 -22.76 26.76 -31.37
CA PRO A 580 -21.73 26.76 -32.41
C PRO A 580 -21.01 25.40 -32.54
N SER A 581 -21.02 24.56 -31.50
CA SER A 581 -20.38 23.23 -31.51
C SER A 581 -21.24 22.15 -30.83
N PRO A 582 -21.02 20.86 -31.15
CA PRO A 582 -21.65 19.75 -30.44
C PRO A 582 -21.33 19.75 -28.95
N ASP A 583 -20.10 20.11 -28.57
CA ASP A 583 -19.63 20.13 -27.19
C ASP A 583 -20.32 21.21 -26.36
N GLU A 584 -20.54 22.40 -26.94
CA GLU A 584 -21.30 23.46 -26.28
C GLU A 584 -22.78 23.10 -26.13
N ALA A 585 -23.39 22.48 -27.15
CA ALA A 585 -24.74 21.94 -27.06
C ALA A 585 -24.84 20.87 -25.97
N LEU A 586 -23.84 19.98 -25.87
CA LEU A 586 -23.80 18.94 -24.86
C LEU A 586 -23.65 19.52 -23.45
N LYS A 587 -22.79 20.53 -23.27
CA LYS A 587 -22.58 21.23 -22.00
C LYS A 587 -23.83 21.97 -21.53
N ALA A 588 -24.57 22.60 -22.46
CA ALA A 588 -25.86 23.21 -22.17
C ALA A 588 -26.90 22.15 -21.78
N ALA A 589 -26.95 21.03 -22.50
CA ALA A 589 -27.83 19.90 -22.18
C ALA A 589 -27.53 19.28 -20.81
N GLN A 590 -26.25 19.09 -20.46
CA GLN A 590 -25.82 18.58 -19.14
C GLN A 590 -26.25 19.52 -18.01
N SER A 591 -26.12 20.84 -18.23
CA SER A 591 -26.54 21.86 -17.26
C SER A 591 -28.07 21.92 -17.08
N ALA A 592 -28.81 21.58 -18.14
CA ALA A 592 -30.26 21.55 -18.16
C ALA A 592 -30.86 20.27 -17.57
N TYR A 593 -30.19 19.13 -17.74
CA TYR A 593 -30.73 17.80 -17.42
C TYR A 593 -31.26 17.63 -15.98
N PRO A 594 -30.62 18.14 -14.92
CA PRO A 594 -31.16 18.04 -13.57
C PRO A 594 -32.53 18.69 -13.41
N LYS A 595 -32.83 19.74 -14.19
CA LYS A 595 -34.08 20.50 -14.12
C LYS A 595 -35.27 19.78 -14.76
N LEU A 596 -35.04 18.73 -15.55
CA LEU A 596 -36.12 17.90 -16.12
C LEU A 596 -36.95 17.15 -15.07
N ARG A 597 -36.43 17.06 -13.83
CA ARG A 597 -37.15 16.45 -12.72
C ARG A 597 -38.12 17.41 -12.04
N ASP A 598 -38.03 18.70 -12.34
CA ASP A 598 -38.90 19.73 -11.77
C ASP A 598 -40.17 19.84 -12.62
N GLU A 599 -41.33 19.60 -12.02
CA GLU A 599 -42.63 19.75 -12.67
C GLU A 599 -42.83 21.20 -13.17
N GLY A 600 -42.30 22.19 -12.43
CA GLY A 600 -42.33 23.60 -12.81
C GLY A 600 -41.49 23.96 -14.04
N ALA A 601 -40.66 23.04 -14.54
CA ALA A 601 -39.93 23.23 -15.79
C ALA A 601 -40.80 22.97 -17.04
N PHE A 602 -42.00 22.39 -16.89
CA PHE A 602 -42.90 22.08 -18.00
C PHE A 602 -44.09 23.04 -18.02
N ASP A 603 -44.34 23.61 -19.20
CA ASP A 603 -45.53 24.42 -19.49
C ASP A 603 -46.41 23.64 -20.47
N ILE A 604 -47.64 23.36 -20.05
CA ILE A 604 -48.59 22.52 -20.79
C ILE A 604 -49.72 23.41 -21.30
N SER A 605 -49.81 23.55 -22.62
CA SER A 605 -50.90 24.28 -23.28
C SER A 605 -51.74 23.32 -24.12
N ALA A 606 -53.06 23.30 -23.91
CA ALA A 606 -54.00 22.51 -24.71
C ALA A 606 -54.82 23.45 -25.63
N GLY A 607 -54.86 23.15 -26.92
CA GLY A 607 -55.65 23.89 -27.90
C GLY A 607 -56.06 23.02 -29.11
N GLN A 608 -57.27 23.25 -29.63
CA GLN A 608 -57.86 22.59 -30.83
C GLN A 608 -57.36 21.15 -31.11
N GLY A 609 -57.53 20.24 -30.14
CA GLY A 609 -57.22 18.81 -30.32
C GLY A 609 -55.74 18.42 -30.23
N THR A 610 -54.84 19.35 -29.86
CA THR A 610 -53.42 19.08 -29.62
C THR A 610 -52.96 19.61 -28.26
N THR A 611 -52.17 18.81 -27.55
CA THR A 611 -51.52 19.20 -26.29
C THR A 611 -50.04 19.42 -26.56
N THR A 612 -49.58 20.65 -26.36
CA THR A 612 -48.18 21.02 -26.54
C THR A 612 -47.50 21.06 -25.18
N PHE A 613 -46.43 20.28 -25.03
CA PHE A 613 -45.54 20.32 -23.88
C PHE A 613 -44.34 21.21 -24.22
N THR A 614 -44.16 22.29 -23.48
CA THR A 614 -43.01 23.18 -23.62
C THR A 614 -42.10 23.02 -22.42
N LEU A 615 -40.86 22.60 -22.66
CA LEU A 615 -39.85 22.50 -21.62
C LEU A 615 -39.10 23.83 -21.48
N LYS A 616 -39.32 24.56 -20.39
CA LYS A 616 -38.68 25.84 -20.09
C LYS A 616 -37.45 25.63 -19.19
N ILE A 617 -36.32 25.29 -19.80
CA ILE A 617 -35.04 25.23 -19.09
C ILE A 617 -34.17 26.42 -19.50
N VAL A 618 -34.04 27.40 -18.59
CA VAL A 618 -33.10 28.51 -18.78
C VAL A 618 -31.70 28.02 -18.40
N SER A 619 -30.83 27.96 -19.41
CA SER A 619 -29.38 27.76 -19.27
C SER A 619 -28.72 29.12 -19.03
N GLY A 620 -28.70 29.59 -17.77
CA GLY A 620 -27.97 30.80 -17.40
C GLY A 620 -28.29 31.31 -16.01
N ARG A 621 -27.26 31.76 -15.28
CA ARG A 621 -27.46 32.62 -14.10
C ARG A 621 -28.25 33.85 -14.57
N ARG A 622 -29.40 34.13 -13.95
CA ARG A 622 -29.93 35.51 -13.96
C ARG A 622 -28.79 36.39 -13.46
N ARG A 623 -28.31 37.32 -14.29
CA ARG A 623 -27.45 38.41 -13.83
C ARG A 623 -28.22 39.26 -12.84
#